data_AF-G9NKC9-F1
#
_entry.id   AF-G9NKC9-F1
#
_cell.length_a   1.000
_cell.length_b   1.000
_cell.length_c   1.000
_cell.angle_alpha   90.00
_cell.angle_beta   90.00
_cell.angle_gamma   90.00
#
_symmetry.space_group_name_H-M   'P 1'
#
loop_
_entity.id
_entity.type
_entity.pdbx_description
1 polymer ?
#
loop_
_entity_poly.entity_id
_entity_poly.type
_entity_poly.pdbx_seq_one_letter_code
_entity_poly.pdbx_strand_id
1 'polypeptide(L)'
;MRDLLPRLDAFVEALSKHPELNNTRYILAHKDLHFGNVMYDELSGCITGILDWEFSSIVPAPRWNPVRAFLWNGQYAPEATEEKNRVNELFRERCIARGLASLIEETNFSSTIQQVMQDTVNYLRAIVEVSPRHQKAEVVPSWRASLEEGLTAFKV
;
A
#
# COMPACT_ATOMS: atom_id res chain seq x y z
N MET A 1 -1.14 -0.09 -23.63
CA MET A 1 -1.97 -0.83 -22.65
C MET A 1 -2.91 -1.82 -23.33
N ARG A 2 -3.57 -1.50 -24.46
CA ARG A 2 -4.44 -2.47 -25.16
C ARG A 2 -3.74 -3.78 -25.51
N ASP A 3 -2.48 -3.67 -25.88
CA ASP A 3 -1.56 -4.76 -26.18
C ASP A 3 -1.27 -5.69 -24.98
N LEU A 4 -1.41 -5.20 -23.74
CA LEU A 4 -1.22 -6.00 -22.53
C LEU A 4 -2.49 -6.71 -22.06
N LEU A 5 -3.67 -6.39 -22.61
CA LEU A 5 -4.94 -6.94 -22.13
C LEU A 5 -4.96 -8.48 -22.10
N PRO A 6 -4.52 -9.21 -23.16
CA PRO A 6 -4.50 -10.67 -23.11
C PRO A 6 -3.61 -11.23 -21.99
N ARG A 7 -2.48 -10.57 -21.70
CA ARG A 7 -1.56 -10.97 -20.63
C ARG A 7 -2.14 -10.68 -19.25
N LEU A 8 -2.89 -9.57 -19.11
CA LEU A 8 -3.59 -9.22 -17.88
C LEU A 8 -4.74 -10.21 -17.59
N ASP A 9 -5.47 -10.65 -18.61
CA ASP A 9 -6.50 -11.69 -18.45
C ASP A 9 -5.86 -13.02 -18.01
N ALA A 10 -4.78 -13.44 -18.70
CA ALA A 10 -4.03 -14.63 -18.32
C ALA A 10 -3.41 -14.52 -16.92
N PHE A 11 -3.00 -13.33 -16.49
CA PHE A 11 -2.51 -13.08 -15.14
C PHE A 11 -3.58 -13.35 -14.10
N VAL A 12 -4.82 -12.86 -14.29
CA VAL A 12 -5.95 -13.14 -13.38
C VAL A 12 -6.18 -14.65 -13.23
N GLU A 13 -6.11 -15.40 -14.33
CA GLU A 13 -6.19 -16.87 -14.29
C GLU A 13 -5.01 -17.49 -13.54
N ALA A 14 -3.80 -16.99 -13.76
CA ALA A 14 -2.59 -17.48 -13.10
C ALA A 14 -2.65 -17.29 -11.57
N LEU A 15 -3.22 -16.20 -11.06
CA LEU A 15 -3.36 -15.95 -9.63
C LEU A 15 -4.06 -17.10 -8.88
N SER A 16 -5.08 -17.71 -9.50
CA SER A 16 -5.82 -18.83 -8.90
C SER A 16 -4.97 -20.09 -8.66
N LYS A 17 -3.82 -20.20 -9.34
CA LYS A 17 -2.88 -21.33 -9.24
C LYS A 17 -1.89 -21.16 -8.08
N HIS A 18 -1.93 -20.04 -7.38
CA HIS A 18 -1.03 -19.68 -6.29
C HIS A 18 -1.81 -19.39 -5.00
N PRO A 19 -2.33 -20.42 -4.29
CA PRO A 19 -3.09 -20.23 -3.05
C PRO A 19 -2.30 -19.50 -1.96
N GLU A 20 -0.96 -19.59 -1.99
CA GLU A 20 -0.05 -18.89 -1.07
C GLU A 20 -0.15 -17.36 -1.16
N LEU A 21 -0.64 -16.80 -2.27
CA LEU A 21 -0.84 -15.35 -2.41
C LEU A 21 -1.84 -14.80 -1.39
N ASN A 22 -2.76 -15.64 -0.93
CA ASN A 22 -3.77 -15.31 0.06
C ASN A 22 -3.38 -15.72 1.49
N ASN A 23 -2.17 -16.24 1.70
CA ASN A 23 -1.68 -16.61 3.03
C ASN A 23 -1.26 -15.37 3.83
N THR A 24 -2.25 -14.67 4.38
CA THR A 24 -2.09 -13.44 5.15
C THR A 24 -3.32 -13.18 6.01
N ARG A 25 -3.13 -12.45 7.11
CA ARG A 25 -4.23 -12.02 7.96
C ARG A 25 -5.04 -10.94 7.26
N TYR A 26 -6.35 -11.00 7.43
CA TYR A 26 -7.24 -9.91 7.03
C TYR A 26 -7.50 -8.98 8.22
N ILE A 27 -7.37 -7.68 7.99
CA ILE A 27 -7.58 -6.65 9.01
C ILE A 27 -8.53 -5.58 8.51
N LEU A 28 -9.25 -4.94 9.42
CA LEU A 28 -9.96 -3.70 9.12
C LEU A 28 -8.93 -2.58 8.99
N ALA A 29 -8.81 -2.00 7.80
CA ALA A 29 -7.94 -0.85 7.55
C ALA A 29 -8.78 0.37 7.19
N HIS A 30 -8.43 1.52 7.77
CA HIS A 30 -9.02 2.81 7.43
C HIS A 30 -8.64 3.24 6.00
N LYS A 31 -7.46 2.85 5.52
CA LYS A 31 -6.87 3.18 4.20
C LYS A 31 -6.59 4.66 3.91
N ASP A 32 -6.96 5.56 4.82
CA ASP A 32 -6.67 6.99 4.74
C ASP A 32 -6.38 7.63 6.11
N LEU A 33 -5.61 6.92 6.95
CA LEU A 33 -5.33 7.33 8.33
C LEU A 33 -4.22 8.40 8.43
N HIS A 34 -4.44 9.56 7.82
CA HIS A 34 -3.56 10.72 7.93
C HIS A 34 -3.91 11.59 9.14
N PHE A 35 -3.07 12.56 9.51
CA PHE A 35 -3.30 13.39 10.71
C PHE A 35 -4.61 14.19 10.67
N GLY A 36 -5.08 14.58 9.48
CA GLY A 36 -6.40 15.22 9.33
C GLY A 36 -7.59 14.38 9.79
N ASN A 37 -7.43 13.05 9.89
CA ASN A 37 -8.47 12.10 10.31
C ASN A 37 -8.29 11.64 11.76
N VAL A 38 -7.36 12.25 12.52
CA VAL A 38 -7.09 11.93 13.93
C VAL A 38 -7.46 13.13 14.79
N MET A 39 -8.44 12.95 15.67
CA MET A 39 -8.77 13.96 16.67
C MET A 39 -7.81 13.84 17.86
N TYR A 40 -7.24 14.97 18.25
CA TYR A 40 -6.33 15.08 19.39
C TYR A 40 -6.82 16.17 20.34
N ASP A 41 -6.96 15.83 21.61
CA ASP A 41 -7.25 16.80 22.66
C ASP A 41 -5.93 17.23 23.33
N GLU A 42 -5.58 18.51 23.18
CA GLU A 42 -4.35 19.08 23.72
C GLU A 42 -4.33 19.13 25.25
N LEU A 43 -5.49 19.24 25.90
CA LEU A 43 -5.57 19.33 27.36
C LEU A 43 -5.26 17.99 28.03
N SER A 44 -5.82 16.89 27.49
CA SER A 44 -5.54 15.53 27.98
C SER A 44 -4.32 14.87 27.32
N GLY A 45 -3.85 15.43 26.22
CA GLY A 45 -2.78 14.85 25.41
C GLY A 45 -3.14 13.53 24.75
N CYS A 46 -4.44 13.28 24.51
CA CYS A 46 -4.96 12.00 24.07
C CYS A 46 -5.63 12.09 22.68
N ILE A 47 -5.56 10.98 21.94
CA ILE A 47 -6.38 10.78 20.73
C ILE A 47 -7.81 10.51 21.20
N THR A 48 -8.77 11.31 20.74
CA THR A 48 -10.17 11.23 21.17
C THR A 48 -11.10 10.64 20.12
N GLY A 49 -10.63 10.54 18.87
CA GLY A 49 -11.43 10.00 17.78
C GLY A 49 -10.63 9.77 16.51
N ILE A 50 -11.14 8.86 15.69
CA ILE A 50 -10.68 8.59 14.33
C ILE A 50 -11.87 8.82 13.40
N LEU A 51 -11.72 9.74 12.46
CA LEU A 51 -12.79 10.20 11.57
C LEU A 51 -12.78 9.44 10.24
N ASP A 52 -13.71 9.79 9.36
CA ASP A 52 -13.65 9.50 7.93
C ASP A 52 -13.39 8.03 7.53
N TRP A 53 -14.30 7.15 7.95
CA TRP A 53 -14.23 5.71 7.67
C TRP A 53 -14.72 5.32 6.27
N GLU A 54 -14.99 6.26 5.37
CA GLU A 54 -15.65 5.97 4.08
C GLU A 54 -14.82 5.06 3.15
N PHE A 55 -13.50 5.12 3.26
CA PHE A 55 -12.58 4.26 2.51
C PHE A 55 -12.20 2.96 3.22
N SER A 56 -12.72 2.75 4.42
CA SER A 56 -12.36 1.59 5.24
C SER A 56 -12.81 0.29 4.58
N SER A 57 -11.99 -0.75 4.73
CA SER A 57 -12.34 -2.08 4.24
C SER A 57 -11.53 -3.16 4.95
N ILE A 58 -12.05 -4.38 4.94
CA ILE A 58 -11.26 -5.56 5.32
C ILE A 58 -10.27 -5.84 4.18
N VAL A 59 -8.97 -5.87 4.50
CA VAL A 59 -7.90 -6.06 3.51
C VAL A 59 -6.86 -7.07 4.02
N PRO A 60 -6.11 -7.72 3.11
CA PRO A 60 -4.85 -8.37 3.45
C PRO A 60 -3.94 -7.43 4.25
N ALA A 61 -3.29 -7.93 5.30
CA ALA A 61 -2.45 -7.11 6.18
C ALA A 61 -1.39 -6.30 5.41
N PRO A 62 -0.69 -6.81 4.38
CA PRO A 62 0.24 -5.98 3.57
C PRO A 62 -0.41 -4.82 2.81
N ARG A 63 -1.74 -4.82 2.67
CA ARG A 63 -2.52 -3.80 1.98
C ARG A 63 -3.18 -2.79 2.91
N TRP A 64 -2.80 -2.77 4.19
CA TRP A 64 -3.41 -1.88 5.19
C TRP A 64 -3.20 -0.37 4.91
N ASN A 65 -2.08 0.00 4.28
CA ASN A 65 -1.71 1.39 4.01
C ASN A 65 -1.16 1.57 2.58
N PRO A 66 -1.99 1.29 1.55
CA PRO A 66 -1.51 1.15 0.17
C PRO A 66 -1.08 2.48 -0.45
N VAL A 67 -1.66 3.60 -0.03
CA VAL A 67 -1.31 4.96 -0.48
C VAL A 67 -0.30 5.64 0.45
N ARG A 68 0.20 4.94 1.47
CA ARG A 68 1.12 5.48 2.48
C ARG A 68 0.64 6.79 3.12
N ALA A 69 -0.68 6.90 3.33
CA ALA A 69 -1.34 8.03 3.98
C ALA A 69 -1.15 8.03 5.50
N PHE A 70 -0.84 6.87 6.09
CA PHE A 70 -0.58 6.78 7.53
C PHE A 70 0.44 7.82 7.99
N LEU A 71 0.04 8.66 8.95
CA LEU A 71 0.85 9.74 9.54
C LEU A 71 1.26 10.86 8.55
N TRP A 72 0.60 10.94 7.39
CA TRP A 72 0.79 12.06 6.49
C TRP A 72 0.16 13.33 7.07
N ASN A 73 0.83 14.46 6.88
CA ASN A 73 0.42 15.78 7.39
C ASN A 73 -0.21 16.68 6.31
N GLY A 74 -0.52 16.13 5.12
CA GLY A 74 -1.09 16.90 4.01
C GLY A 74 -0.08 17.67 3.16
N GLN A 75 1.22 17.65 3.51
CA GLN A 75 2.26 18.40 2.82
C GLN A 75 3.10 17.50 1.90
N TYR A 76 3.62 18.08 0.82
CA TYR A 76 4.41 17.38 -0.20
C TYR A 76 5.88 17.81 -0.26
N ALA A 77 6.30 18.72 0.64
CA ALA A 77 7.69 19.15 0.71
C ALA A 77 8.62 17.97 1.11
N PRO A 78 9.89 17.96 0.67
CA PRO A 78 10.85 16.93 1.07
C PRO A 78 10.92 16.74 2.59
N GLU A 79 10.92 17.84 3.35
CA GLU A 79 10.99 17.85 4.82
C GLU A 79 9.76 17.17 5.44
N ALA A 80 8.58 17.35 4.85
CA ALA A 80 7.35 16.68 5.29
C ALA A 80 7.40 15.16 5.03
N THR A 81 8.08 14.74 3.95
CA THR A 81 8.29 13.33 3.65
C THR A 81 9.29 12.70 4.63
N GLU A 82 10.38 13.40 4.94
CA GLU A 82 11.34 12.98 5.96
C GLU A 82 10.68 12.85 7.33
N GLU A 83 9.88 13.84 7.72
CA GLU A 83 9.15 13.79 8.99
C GLU A 83 8.16 12.62 9.03
N LYS A 84 7.39 12.38 7.95
CA LYS A 84 6.50 11.23 7.87
C LYS A 84 7.27 9.91 8.07
N ASN A 85 8.43 9.76 7.44
CA ASN A 85 9.27 8.57 7.58
C ASN A 85 9.80 8.43 9.02
N ARG A 86 10.25 9.52 9.63
CA ARG A 86 10.72 9.55 11.03
C ARG A 86 9.61 9.14 12.00
N VAL A 87 8.40 9.68 11.85
CA VAL A 87 7.26 9.33 12.71
C VAL A 87 6.81 7.89 12.47
N ASN A 88 6.89 7.39 11.23
CA ASN A 88 6.63 5.98 10.94
C ASN A 88 7.61 5.06 11.69
N GLU A 89 8.90 5.39 11.72
CA GLU A 89 9.88 4.61 12.46
C GLU A 89 9.62 4.67 13.97
N LEU A 90 9.34 5.85 14.51
CA LEU A 90 8.95 6.00 15.92
C LEU A 90 7.70 5.19 16.27
N PHE A 91 6.73 5.09 15.36
CA PHE A 91 5.57 4.23 15.53
C PHE A 91 5.97 2.76 15.63
N ARG A 92 6.87 2.28 14.73
CA ARG A 92 7.38 0.91 14.75
C ARG A 92 8.10 0.60 16.07
N GLU A 93 9.01 1.48 16.50
CA GLU A 93 9.73 1.36 17.77
C GLU A 93 8.76 1.26 18.95
N ARG A 94 7.74 2.13 19.01
CA ARG A 94 6.73 2.13 20.08
C ARG A 94 5.88 0.87 20.09
N CYS A 95 5.52 0.35 18.92
CA CYS A 95 4.81 -0.92 18.80
C CYS A 95 5.66 -2.08 19.32
N ILE A 96 6.95 -2.15 18.94
CA ILE A 96 7.88 -3.16 19.46
C ILE A 96 8.00 -3.08 20.98
N ALA A 97 8.21 -1.87 21.53
CA ALA A 97 8.31 -1.65 22.97
C ALA A 97 7.03 -2.04 23.74
N ARG A 98 5.87 -2.09 23.07
CA ARG A 98 4.58 -2.51 23.63
C ARG A 98 4.26 -3.99 23.38
N GLY A 99 5.18 -4.77 22.80
CA GLY A 99 4.97 -6.17 22.49
C GLY A 99 4.11 -6.43 21.25
N LEU A 100 3.98 -5.44 20.35
CA LEU A 100 3.19 -5.50 19.12
C LEU A 100 4.05 -5.76 17.87
N ALA A 101 5.25 -6.33 18.03
CA ALA A 101 6.15 -6.62 16.92
C ALA A 101 5.50 -7.52 15.85
N SER A 102 4.78 -8.56 16.29
CA SER A 102 4.07 -9.48 15.40
C SER A 102 3.05 -8.79 14.50
N LEU A 103 2.33 -7.78 15.02
CA LEU A 103 1.37 -7.00 14.23
C LEU A 103 2.06 -6.25 13.09
N ILE A 104 3.29 -5.73 13.31
CA ILE A 104 4.07 -5.08 12.25
C ILE A 104 4.55 -6.11 11.25
N GLU A 105 5.08 -7.24 11.72
CA GLU A 105 5.59 -8.32 10.87
C GLU A 105 4.51 -8.90 9.95
N GLU A 106 3.27 -9.03 10.44
CA GLU A 106 2.10 -9.45 9.67
C GLU A 106 1.79 -8.53 8.48
N THR A 107 2.25 -7.27 8.49
CA THR A 107 2.08 -6.34 7.37
C THR A 107 3.13 -6.50 6.27
N ASN A 108 4.14 -7.35 6.47
CA ASN A 108 5.10 -7.68 5.43
C ASN A 108 4.51 -8.74 4.48
N PHE A 109 5.03 -8.79 3.24
CA PHE A 109 4.68 -9.87 2.32
C PHE A 109 5.18 -11.21 2.86
N SER A 110 4.33 -12.23 2.80
CA SER A 110 4.65 -13.58 3.30
C SER A 110 5.52 -14.39 2.32
N SER A 111 5.65 -13.92 1.08
CA SER A 111 6.49 -14.55 0.05
C SER A 111 6.89 -13.56 -1.05
N THR A 112 7.97 -13.87 -1.76
CA THR A 112 8.41 -13.10 -2.94
C THR A 112 7.32 -13.04 -4.01
N ILE A 113 6.60 -14.14 -4.28
CA ILE A 113 5.57 -14.17 -5.31
C ILE A 113 4.35 -13.28 -4.94
N GLN A 114 4.03 -13.17 -3.64
CA GLN A 114 3.01 -12.24 -3.15
C GLN A 114 3.44 -10.78 -3.34
N GLN A 115 4.70 -10.47 -3.04
CA GLN A 115 5.26 -9.14 -3.31
C GLN A 115 5.19 -8.81 -4.81
N VAL A 116 5.64 -9.72 -5.68
CA VAL A 116 5.60 -9.54 -7.13
C VAL A 116 4.17 -9.31 -7.64
N MET A 117 3.18 -10.10 -7.17
CA MET A 117 1.77 -9.87 -7.50
C MET A 117 1.34 -8.44 -7.14
N GLN A 118 1.65 -7.99 -5.93
CA GLN A 118 1.21 -6.69 -5.43
C GLN A 118 1.91 -5.54 -6.15
N ASP A 119 3.20 -5.66 -6.44
CA ASP A 119 3.95 -4.68 -7.23
C ASP A 119 3.40 -4.59 -8.67
N THR A 120 3.10 -5.74 -9.29
CA THR A 120 2.46 -5.83 -10.61
C THR A 120 1.14 -5.05 -10.64
N VAL A 121 0.25 -5.30 -9.66
CA VAL A 121 -1.04 -4.60 -9.53
C VAL A 121 -0.83 -3.11 -9.26
N ASN A 122 0.14 -2.74 -8.43
CA ASN A 122 0.44 -1.34 -8.12
C ASN A 122 0.92 -0.55 -9.35
N TYR A 123 1.80 -1.12 -10.17
CA TYR A 123 2.26 -0.48 -11.40
C TYR A 123 1.14 -0.39 -12.44
N LEU A 124 0.32 -1.45 -12.60
CA LEU A 124 -0.87 -1.38 -13.44
C LEU A 124 -1.78 -0.22 -13.00
N ARG A 125 -2.09 -0.13 -11.70
CA ARG A 125 -2.88 0.96 -11.12
C ARG A 125 -2.25 2.33 -11.40
N ALA A 126 -0.95 2.49 -11.16
CA ALA A 126 -0.25 3.74 -11.40
C ALA A 126 -0.36 4.18 -12.87
N ILE A 127 -0.21 3.26 -13.81
CA ILE A 127 -0.35 3.55 -15.24
C ILE A 127 -1.79 3.99 -15.55
N VAL A 128 -2.82 3.27 -15.09
CA VAL A 128 -4.21 3.57 -15.45
C VAL A 128 -4.82 4.76 -14.69
N GLU A 129 -4.29 5.12 -13.52
CA GLU A 129 -4.80 6.24 -12.72
C GLU A 129 -4.02 7.54 -12.90
N VAL A 130 -2.70 7.46 -13.09
CA VAL A 130 -1.81 8.64 -13.13
C VAL A 130 -1.56 9.09 -14.56
N SER A 131 -1.30 8.17 -15.49
CA SER A 131 -1.01 8.52 -16.90
C SER A 131 -2.12 9.33 -17.57
N PRO A 132 -3.43 9.02 -17.38
CA PRO A 132 -4.51 9.81 -17.97
C PRO A 132 -4.59 11.26 -17.47
N ARG A 133 -3.97 11.57 -16.33
CA ARG A 133 -3.91 12.92 -15.77
C ARG A 133 -2.72 13.74 -16.30
N HIS A 134 -1.97 13.20 -17.27
CA HIS A 134 -0.73 13.77 -17.80
C HIS A 134 0.35 14.03 -16.72
N GLN A 135 0.26 13.32 -15.60
CA GLN A 135 1.25 13.36 -14.54
C GLN A 135 2.29 12.26 -14.76
N LYS A 136 3.53 12.49 -14.34
CA LYS A 136 4.57 11.46 -14.25
C LYS A 136 4.87 10.74 -15.58
N ALA A 137 4.69 11.43 -16.72
CA ALA A 137 4.87 10.86 -18.05
C ALA A 137 6.27 10.24 -18.25
N GLU A 138 7.29 10.82 -17.61
CA GLU A 138 8.68 10.39 -17.64
C GLU A 138 8.94 9.02 -16.99
N VAL A 139 8.10 8.60 -16.02
CA VAL A 139 8.26 7.31 -15.31
C VAL A 139 7.29 6.23 -15.79
N VAL A 140 6.27 6.57 -16.58
CA VAL A 140 5.32 5.59 -17.15
C VAL A 140 6.02 4.45 -17.90
N PRO A 141 7.08 4.67 -18.71
CA PRO A 141 7.80 3.58 -19.37
C PRO A 141 8.44 2.59 -18.37
N SER A 142 9.00 3.10 -17.27
CA SER A 142 9.57 2.27 -16.20
C SER A 142 8.50 1.46 -15.48
N TRP A 143 7.36 2.08 -15.15
CA TRP A 143 6.23 1.35 -14.53
C TRP A 143 5.71 0.25 -15.43
N ARG A 144 5.62 0.50 -16.74
CA ARG A 144 5.22 -0.50 -17.71
C ARG A 144 6.23 -1.67 -17.76
N ALA A 145 7.53 -1.39 -17.76
CA ALA A 145 8.55 -2.43 -17.71
C ALA A 145 8.40 -3.32 -16.45
N SER A 146 8.20 -2.71 -15.28
CA SER A 146 7.97 -3.46 -14.03
C SER A 146 6.67 -4.26 -14.04
N LEU A 147 5.61 -3.75 -14.66
CA LEU A 147 4.37 -4.51 -14.90
C LEU A 147 4.65 -5.74 -15.76
N GLU A 148 5.36 -5.60 -16.88
CA GLU A 148 5.64 -6.71 -17.79
C GLU A 148 6.58 -7.77 -17.18
N GLU A 149 7.55 -7.34 -16.36
CA GLU A 149 8.40 -8.25 -15.58
C GLU A 149 7.57 -9.05 -14.57
N GLY A 150 6.67 -8.37 -13.86
CA GLY A 150 5.72 -9.00 -12.95
C GLY A 150 4.84 -10.05 -13.63
N LEU A 151 4.26 -9.71 -14.80
CA LEU A 151 3.50 -10.66 -15.62
C LEU A 151 4.35 -11.89 -16.03
N THR A 152 5.61 -11.66 -16.42
CA THR A 152 6.54 -12.74 -16.78
C THR A 152 6.81 -13.68 -15.61
N ALA A 153 6.88 -13.18 -14.37
CA ALA A 153 7.05 -14.02 -13.19
C ALA A 153 5.87 -14.98 -12.96
N PHE A 154 4.68 -14.63 -13.46
CA PHE A 154 3.48 -15.49 -13.49
C PHE A 154 3.35 -16.31 -14.79
N LYS A 155 4.39 -16.28 -15.64
CA LYS A 155 4.47 -17.01 -16.92
C LYS A 155 3.40 -16.58 -17.92
N VAL A 156 3.06 -15.28 -17.92
CA VAL A 156 2.07 -14.65 -18.82
C VAL A 156 2.59 -13.39 -19.48
#